data_AF-A0A7T1MBJ2-F1
#
_entry.id   AF-A0A7T1MBJ2-F1
#
_cell.length_a   1.000
_cell.length_b   1.000
_cell.length_c   1.000
_cell.angle_alpha   90.00
_cell.angle_beta   90.00
_cell.angle_gamma   90.00
#
_symmetry.space_group_name_H-M   'P 1'
#
loop_
_entity.id
_entity.type
_entity.pdbx_description
1 polymer ?
#
loop_
_entity_poly.entity_id
_entity_poly.type
_entity_poly.pdbx_seq_one_letter_code
_entity_poly.pdbx_strand_id
1 'polypeptide(L)'
;MASPMTPERFQDRFEAFRGEPQQVSGVWTLHAAIAALPGSETVLDEQAPWALTFSQKPAAPPAPAVPSGGLDPRGSEEVGMAGPQKAAPVQPGDTYLLVNDRDQDMEAYDHTGAFLWTIPCLARGQGADTDWSHNSTDTPPGLYKLGQLYADYEQNPNPPCSDTAMGYGWYSFDMEELENQEVAVGRAGIMLHGGGSACGWPGAWAPQQPLHPTLGCVRLHNADLRDKVLPLYRQGTVYVGVFQEKK
;
A
#
# COMPACT_ATOMS: atom_id res chain seq x y z
N MET A 1 10.92 -33.15 -42.15
CA MET A 1 10.37 -31.81 -42.43
C MET A 1 10.29 -31.08 -41.11
N ALA A 2 10.83 -29.87 -41.01
CA ALA A 2 10.68 -29.07 -39.79
C ALA A 2 9.23 -28.62 -39.68
N SER A 3 8.59 -28.87 -38.54
CA SER A 3 7.25 -28.35 -38.27
C SER A 3 7.35 -26.85 -38.00
N PRO A 4 6.59 -25.98 -38.70
CA PRO A 4 6.60 -24.55 -38.43
C PRO A 4 6.10 -24.31 -37.00
N MET A 5 6.72 -23.37 -36.30
CA MET A 5 6.27 -22.95 -34.97
C MET A 5 5.00 -22.12 -35.10
N THR A 6 3.92 -22.54 -34.44
CA THR A 6 2.67 -21.76 -34.43
C THR A 6 2.75 -20.64 -33.39
N PRO A 7 1.96 -19.56 -33.53
CA PRO A 7 1.88 -18.49 -32.53
C PRO A 7 1.52 -19.00 -31.13
N GLU A 8 0.59 -19.96 -31.02
CA GLU A 8 0.17 -20.54 -29.74
C GLU A 8 1.32 -21.31 -29.10
N ARG A 9 2.06 -22.11 -29.89
CA ARG A 9 3.24 -22.82 -29.38
C ARG A 9 4.38 -21.89 -29.02
N PHE A 10 4.50 -20.76 -29.70
CA PHE A 10 5.46 -19.73 -29.36
C PHE A 10 5.08 -19.08 -28.01
N GLN A 11 3.80 -18.72 -27.83
CA GLN A 11 3.27 -18.17 -26.58
C GLN A 11 3.42 -19.16 -25.42
N ASP A 12 3.00 -20.42 -25.57
CA ASP A 12 3.15 -21.49 -24.57
C ASP A 12 4.58 -21.55 -24.03
N ARG A 13 5.57 -21.52 -24.94
CA ARG A 13 6.99 -21.56 -24.57
C ARG A 13 7.44 -20.30 -23.86
N PHE A 14 6.98 -19.14 -24.31
CA PHE A 14 7.33 -17.87 -23.69
C PHE A 14 6.77 -17.76 -22.26
N GLU A 15 5.56 -18.25 -22.04
CA GLU A 15 4.90 -18.26 -20.73
C GLU A 15 5.50 -19.31 -19.78
N ALA A 16 5.84 -20.49 -20.28
CA ALA A 16 6.41 -21.59 -19.47
C ALA A 16 7.73 -21.23 -18.77
N PHE A 17 8.48 -20.25 -19.28
CA PHE A 17 9.75 -19.80 -18.72
C PHE A 17 9.68 -18.37 -18.15
N ARG A 18 8.49 -17.86 -17.83
CA ARG A 18 8.33 -16.49 -17.33
C ARG A 18 9.16 -16.26 -16.06
N GLY A 19 10.06 -15.29 -16.11
CA GLY A 19 10.94 -14.93 -14.99
C GLY A 19 12.21 -15.78 -14.88
N GLU A 20 12.39 -16.78 -15.75
CA GLU A 20 13.55 -17.65 -15.77
C GLU A 20 14.65 -17.15 -16.74
N PRO A 21 15.94 -17.44 -16.50
CA PRO A 21 17.04 -17.03 -17.39
C PRO A 21 16.87 -17.45 -18.86
N GLN A 22 16.20 -18.58 -19.10
CA GLN A 22 15.89 -19.13 -20.42
C GLN A 22 15.01 -18.19 -21.23
N GLN A 23 14.10 -17.46 -20.59
CA GLN A 23 13.24 -16.49 -21.28
C GLN A 23 14.07 -15.31 -21.80
N VAL A 24 14.94 -14.74 -20.97
CA VAL A 24 15.83 -13.64 -21.37
C VAL A 24 16.76 -14.09 -22.50
N SER A 25 17.42 -15.23 -22.35
CA SER A 25 18.30 -15.79 -23.39
C SER A 25 17.55 -16.10 -24.69
N GLY A 26 16.30 -16.57 -24.58
CA GLY A 26 15.42 -16.85 -25.71
C GLY A 26 15.06 -15.58 -26.49
N VAL A 27 14.67 -14.50 -25.78
CA VAL A 27 14.39 -13.19 -26.38
C VAL A 27 15.59 -12.68 -27.17
N TRP A 28 16.78 -12.74 -26.59
CA TRP A 28 17.99 -12.22 -27.21
C TRP A 28 18.37 -13.01 -28.47
N THR A 29 18.24 -14.34 -28.41
CA THR A 29 18.53 -15.22 -29.56
C THR A 29 17.52 -14.98 -30.68
N LEU A 30 16.24 -14.80 -30.36
CA LEU A 30 15.22 -14.50 -31.34
C LEU A 30 15.43 -13.13 -31.98
N HIS A 31 15.72 -12.10 -31.19
CA HIS A 31 16.03 -10.77 -31.70
C HIS A 31 17.20 -10.81 -32.69
N ALA A 32 18.30 -11.49 -32.32
CA ALA A 32 19.45 -11.66 -33.20
C ALA A 32 19.09 -12.40 -34.51
N ALA A 33 18.24 -13.42 -34.44
CA ALA A 33 17.77 -14.15 -35.62
C ALA A 33 16.92 -13.27 -36.55
N ILE A 34 16.05 -12.41 -35.98
CA ILE A 34 15.25 -11.45 -36.76
C ILE A 34 16.16 -10.40 -37.42
N ALA A 35 17.11 -9.84 -36.67
CA ALA A 35 18.05 -8.82 -37.17
C ALA A 35 18.92 -9.30 -38.36
N ALA A 36 19.12 -10.62 -38.49
CA ALA A 36 19.87 -11.21 -39.60
C ALA A 36 19.05 -11.33 -40.90
N LEU A 37 17.73 -11.08 -40.85
CA LEU A 37 16.86 -11.17 -42.02
C LEU A 37 16.83 -9.84 -42.80
N PRO A 38 16.78 -9.86 -44.14
CA PRO A 38 16.51 -8.67 -44.93
C PRO A 38 15.15 -8.05 -44.57
N GLY A 39 15.10 -6.72 -44.37
CA GLY A 39 13.86 -6.00 -44.01
C GLY A 39 13.55 -5.99 -42.51
N SER A 40 14.46 -6.51 -41.67
CA SER A 40 14.29 -6.59 -40.21
C SER A 40 14.06 -5.23 -39.54
N GLU A 41 14.50 -4.13 -40.15
CA GLU A 41 14.30 -2.77 -39.66
C GLU A 41 12.84 -2.40 -39.45
N THR A 42 11.92 -3.00 -40.23
CA THR A 42 10.47 -2.77 -40.06
C THR A 42 9.87 -3.56 -38.90
N VAL A 43 10.49 -4.70 -38.56
CA VAL A 43 10.05 -5.58 -37.46
C VAL A 43 10.67 -5.13 -36.14
N LEU A 44 11.91 -4.63 -36.16
CA LEU A 44 12.63 -4.18 -34.96
C LEU A 44 12.47 -2.68 -34.69
N ASP A 45 11.49 -2.04 -35.31
CA ASP A 45 11.08 -0.66 -35.00
C ASP A 45 10.23 -0.65 -33.71
N GLU A 46 10.57 0.24 -32.77
CA GLU A 46 9.78 0.49 -31.54
C GLU A 46 8.36 0.97 -31.86
N GLN A 47 8.12 1.54 -33.05
CA GLN A 47 6.82 1.97 -33.53
C GLN A 47 6.09 0.89 -34.35
N ALA A 48 6.68 -0.30 -34.51
CA ALA A 48 6.02 -1.39 -35.20
C ALA A 48 4.70 -1.77 -34.50
N PRO A 49 3.65 -2.19 -35.23
CA PRO A 49 2.34 -2.48 -34.64
C PRO A 49 2.39 -3.46 -33.47
N TRP A 50 3.25 -4.48 -33.53
CA TRP A 50 3.41 -5.46 -32.45
C TRP A 50 4.04 -4.85 -31.19
N ALA A 51 5.07 -3.99 -31.34
CA ALA A 51 5.74 -3.31 -30.23
C ALA A 51 4.78 -2.36 -29.51
N LEU A 52 3.95 -1.65 -30.29
CA LEU A 52 2.87 -0.82 -29.76
C LEU A 52 1.82 -1.66 -29.03
N THR A 53 1.45 -2.86 -29.52
CA THR A 53 0.53 -3.76 -28.81
C THR A 53 1.07 -4.20 -27.44
N PHE A 54 2.37 -4.49 -27.32
CA PHE A 54 2.97 -4.80 -26.01
C PHE A 54 3.06 -3.59 -25.07
N SER A 55 3.07 -2.38 -25.64
CA SER A 55 3.10 -1.11 -24.90
C SER A 55 1.70 -0.58 -24.57
N GLN A 56 0.65 -1.14 -25.17
CA GLN A 56 -0.73 -0.80 -24.86
C GLN A 56 -1.08 -1.33 -23.47
N LYS A 57 -1.20 -0.40 -22.52
CA LYS A 57 -1.87 -0.69 -21.24
C LYS A 57 -3.28 -1.22 -21.59
N PRO A 58 -3.68 -2.42 -21.12
CA PRO A 58 -5.02 -2.92 -21.36
C PRO A 58 -6.03 -1.83 -21.00
N ALA A 59 -7.07 -1.66 -21.82
CA ALA A 59 -8.19 -0.82 -21.44
C ALA A 59 -8.65 -1.30 -20.07
N ALA A 60 -8.63 -0.41 -19.08
CA ALA A 60 -9.18 -0.72 -17.78
C ALA A 60 -10.59 -1.29 -17.99
N PRO A 61 -10.97 -2.40 -17.34
CA PRO A 61 -12.37 -2.82 -17.30
C PRO A 61 -13.23 -1.57 -16.99
N PRO A 62 -14.43 -1.44 -17.57
CA PRO A 62 -15.31 -0.34 -17.20
C PRO A 62 -15.39 -0.32 -15.67
N ALA A 63 -14.98 0.82 -15.10
CA ALA A 63 -14.88 0.96 -13.65
C ALA A 63 -16.23 0.53 -13.06
N PRO A 64 -16.25 -0.40 -12.09
CA PRO A 64 -17.41 -0.62 -11.26
C PRO A 64 -17.94 0.75 -10.83
N ALA A 65 -19.25 0.97 -10.97
CA ALA A 65 -19.84 2.23 -10.57
C ALA A 65 -19.44 2.54 -9.13
N VAL A 66 -18.78 3.68 -8.91
CA VAL A 66 -18.47 4.19 -7.57
C VAL A 66 -19.78 4.20 -6.80
N PRO A 67 -19.86 3.58 -5.61
CA PRO A 67 -21.05 3.65 -4.79
C PRO A 67 -21.39 5.13 -4.58
N SER A 68 -22.61 5.54 -4.94
CA SER A 68 -23.02 6.95 -4.95
C SER A 68 -23.02 7.63 -3.56
N GLY A 69 -22.60 6.91 -2.51
CA GLY A 69 -22.49 7.37 -1.13
C GLY A 69 -21.08 7.30 -0.53
N GLY A 70 -20.03 7.01 -1.32
CA GLY A 70 -18.67 6.76 -0.82
C GLY A 70 -18.40 5.28 -0.55
N LEU A 71 -17.13 4.94 -0.28
CA LEU A 71 -16.71 3.57 0.01
C LEU A 71 -16.73 3.30 1.51
N ASP A 72 -17.34 2.18 1.84
CA ASP A 72 -17.36 1.61 3.17
C ASP A 72 -17.16 0.09 3.02
N PRO A 73 -15.92 -0.40 3.13
CA PRO A 73 -15.61 -1.80 2.87
C PRO A 73 -15.87 -2.69 4.09
N ARG A 74 -16.49 -2.18 5.17
CA ARG A 74 -16.77 -2.93 6.39
C ARG A 74 -17.46 -4.26 6.09
N GLY A 75 -16.89 -5.33 6.64
CA GLY A 75 -17.43 -6.67 6.60
C GLY A 75 -18.16 -7.03 7.89
N SER A 76 -18.37 -8.33 8.09
CA SER A 76 -18.92 -8.87 9.35
C SER A 76 -17.95 -8.72 10.52
N GLU A 77 -16.66 -8.52 10.26
CA GLU A 77 -15.61 -8.45 11.26
C GLU A 77 -15.68 -7.15 12.06
N GLU A 78 -16.06 -6.03 11.44
CA GLU A 78 -16.18 -4.73 12.11
C GLU A 78 -17.50 -4.59 12.89
N VAL A 79 -18.37 -5.61 12.84
CA VAL A 79 -19.65 -5.59 13.57
C VAL A 79 -19.38 -5.51 15.07
N GLY A 80 -19.92 -4.46 15.68
CA GLY A 80 -19.75 -4.19 17.11
C GLY A 80 -18.54 -3.33 17.45
N MET A 81 -17.64 -3.06 16.51
CA MET A 81 -16.50 -2.15 16.73
C MET A 81 -16.92 -0.68 16.66
N ALA A 82 -16.11 0.21 17.26
CA ALA A 82 -16.17 1.64 17.04
C ALA A 82 -15.35 1.97 15.80
N GLY A 83 -15.84 2.83 14.91
CA GLY A 83 -15.15 3.15 13.66
C GLY A 83 -15.81 4.32 12.92
N PRO A 84 -15.44 4.54 11.64
CA PRO A 84 -16.03 5.55 10.78
C PRO A 84 -17.57 5.59 10.82
N GLN A 85 -18.09 6.80 10.96
CA GLN A 85 -19.54 7.07 10.89
C GLN A 85 -19.98 7.49 9.48
N LYS A 86 -19.03 7.89 8.64
CA LYS A 86 -19.20 8.26 7.25
C LYS A 86 -18.43 7.30 6.35
N ALA A 87 -18.97 7.06 5.16
CA ALA A 87 -18.21 6.41 4.10
C ALA A 87 -17.11 7.35 3.59
N ALA A 88 -16.00 6.77 3.14
CA ALA A 88 -14.90 7.53 2.56
C ALA A 88 -15.26 8.06 1.17
N PRO A 89 -15.00 9.34 0.86
CA PRO A 89 -15.31 9.92 -0.43
C PRO A 89 -14.25 9.58 -1.50
N VAL A 90 -13.88 8.30 -1.63
CA VAL A 90 -12.88 7.81 -2.60
C VAL A 90 -13.31 8.12 -4.04
N GLN A 91 -12.35 8.53 -4.86
CA GLN A 91 -12.49 8.75 -6.29
C GLN A 91 -11.56 7.80 -7.07
N PRO A 92 -11.74 7.63 -8.39
CA PRO A 92 -10.78 6.90 -9.22
C PRO A 92 -9.34 7.38 -9.01
N GLY A 93 -8.47 6.48 -8.57
CA GLY A 93 -7.08 6.77 -8.21
C GLY A 93 -6.82 6.80 -6.70
N ASP A 94 -7.85 7.02 -5.89
CA ASP A 94 -7.78 6.97 -4.43
C ASP A 94 -7.82 5.53 -3.90
N THR A 95 -7.45 5.38 -2.63
CA THR A 95 -7.47 4.09 -1.91
C THR A 95 -8.03 4.26 -0.51
N TYR A 96 -8.65 3.21 0.02
CA TYR A 96 -9.09 3.10 1.41
C TYR A 96 -8.25 2.08 2.15
N LEU A 97 -7.77 2.43 3.34
CA LEU A 97 -7.10 1.56 4.28
C LEU A 97 -8.05 1.29 5.45
N LEU A 98 -8.37 0.02 5.70
CA LEU A 98 -9.11 -0.42 6.87
C LEU A 98 -8.11 -0.87 7.93
N VAL A 99 -8.10 -0.22 9.08
CA VAL A 99 -7.26 -0.57 10.24
C VAL A 99 -8.14 -1.25 11.28
N ASN A 100 -7.88 -2.51 11.59
CA ASN A 100 -8.67 -3.28 12.54
C ASN A 100 -7.81 -3.63 13.78
N ASP A 101 -8.16 -3.04 14.92
CA ASP A 101 -7.40 -3.25 16.16
C ASP A 101 -7.54 -4.66 16.75
N ARG A 102 -8.69 -5.31 16.52
CA ARG A 102 -8.93 -6.66 17.03
C ARG A 102 -8.04 -7.67 16.32
N ASP A 103 -7.95 -7.53 15.00
CA ASP A 103 -7.22 -8.45 14.13
C ASP A 103 -5.75 -8.02 13.91
N GLN A 104 -5.39 -6.80 14.35
CA GLN A 104 -4.05 -6.21 14.32
C GLN A 104 -3.45 -6.17 12.92
N ASP A 105 -4.28 -5.77 11.97
CA ASP A 105 -3.93 -5.69 10.57
C ASP A 105 -4.52 -4.47 9.89
N MET A 106 -4.03 -4.24 8.68
CA MET A 106 -4.48 -3.21 7.79
C MET A 106 -4.74 -3.81 6.42
N GLU A 107 -5.94 -3.59 5.92
CA GLU A 107 -6.36 -3.99 4.59
C GLU A 107 -6.45 -2.78 3.66
N ALA A 108 -6.10 -2.96 2.40
CA ALA A 108 -6.21 -1.93 1.39
C ALA A 108 -7.24 -2.30 0.32
N TYR A 109 -8.03 -1.31 -0.06
CA TYR A 109 -9.10 -1.41 -1.05
C TYR A 109 -8.98 -0.27 -2.05
N ASP A 110 -9.08 -0.57 -3.34
CA ASP A 110 -9.16 0.49 -4.33
C ASP A 110 -10.47 1.28 -4.22
N HIS A 111 -10.61 2.34 -5.02
CA HIS A 111 -11.81 3.19 -5.06
C HIS A 111 -13.14 2.46 -5.35
N THR A 112 -13.10 1.22 -5.85
CA THR A 112 -14.29 0.40 -6.13
C THR A 112 -14.63 -0.55 -4.97
N GLY A 113 -13.76 -0.64 -3.96
CA GLY A 113 -13.83 -1.63 -2.90
C GLY A 113 -13.17 -2.96 -3.26
N ALA A 114 -12.37 -3.02 -4.33
CA ALA A 114 -11.62 -4.23 -4.63
C ALA A 114 -10.42 -4.35 -3.70
N PHE A 115 -10.30 -5.50 -3.03
CA PHE A 115 -9.18 -5.81 -2.14
C PHE A 115 -7.85 -5.80 -2.90
N LEU A 116 -6.84 -5.19 -2.29
CA LEU A 116 -5.48 -5.08 -2.82
C LEU A 116 -4.49 -5.93 -2.03
N TRP A 117 -4.47 -5.79 -0.70
CA TRP A 117 -3.56 -6.50 0.19
C TRP A 117 -3.97 -6.34 1.66
N THR A 118 -3.39 -7.18 2.53
CA THR A 118 -3.40 -7.07 3.99
C THR A 118 -1.97 -7.11 4.54
N ILE A 119 -1.70 -6.37 5.62
CA ILE A 119 -0.40 -6.32 6.33
C ILE A 119 -0.60 -6.17 7.84
N PRO A 120 0.35 -6.60 8.68
CA PRO A 120 0.29 -6.37 10.13
C PRO A 120 0.31 -4.88 10.47
N CYS A 121 -0.53 -4.46 11.42
CA CYS A 121 -0.50 -3.09 11.95
C CYS A 121 -0.97 -3.05 13.42
N LEU A 122 -0.63 -1.98 14.15
CA LEU A 122 -1.12 -1.75 15.50
C LEU A 122 -1.76 -0.37 15.62
N ALA A 123 -3.02 -0.32 16.05
CA ALA A 123 -3.71 0.90 16.45
C ALA A 123 -3.83 1.05 17.98
N ARG A 124 -3.16 0.17 18.76
CA ARG A 124 -3.17 0.15 20.23
C ARG A 124 -2.27 1.18 20.87
N GLY A 125 -2.76 1.75 21.96
CA GLY A 125 -2.00 2.57 22.88
C GLY A 125 -1.31 1.76 23.98
N GLN A 126 -0.47 2.43 24.77
CA GLN A 126 0.15 1.85 25.97
C GLN A 126 -0.74 1.93 27.22
N GLY A 127 -1.84 2.69 27.13
CA GLY A 127 -2.80 2.86 28.21
C GLY A 127 -3.81 1.72 28.31
N ALA A 128 -5.04 2.03 28.76
CA ALA A 128 -6.08 1.03 28.94
C ALA A 128 -6.64 0.55 27.59
N ASP A 129 -6.84 -0.77 27.47
CA ASP A 129 -7.53 -1.37 26.33
C ASP A 129 -8.92 -0.73 26.16
N THR A 130 -9.36 -0.55 24.91
CA THR A 130 -10.69 0.00 24.53
C THR A 130 -10.92 1.46 24.97
N ASP A 131 -9.86 2.15 25.40
CA ASP A 131 -9.89 3.58 25.65
C ASP A 131 -9.14 4.28 24.52
N TRP A 132 -9.82 5.20 23.86
CA TRP A 132 -9.22 6.03 22.80
C TRP A 132 -9.35 7.53 23.12
N SER A 133 -9.99 7.86 24.24
CA SER A 133 -10.31 9.24 24.62
C SER A 133 -9.23 9.93 25.45
N HIS A 134 -8.30 9.17 26.04
CA HIS A 134 -7.25 9.70 26.91
C HIS A 134 -5.86 9.60 26.29
N ASN A 135 -4.94 10.47 26.69
CA ASN A 135 -3.58 10.44 26.16
C ASN A 135 -2.90 9.07 26.37
N SER A 136 -2.05 8.68 25.40
CA SER A 136 -1.30 7.42 25.41
C SER A 136 -2.14 6.14 25.28
N THR A 137 -3.43 6.26 25.00
CA THR A 137 -4.33 5.12 24.75
C THR A 137 -4.56 4.92 23.24
N ASP A 138 -5.45 4.00 22.88
CA ASP A 138 -5.74 3.58 21.50
C ASP A 138 -6.00 4.74 20.55
N THR A 139 -5.76 4.48 19.27
CA THR A 139 -6.02 5.43 18.18
C THR A 139 -7.52 5.75 18.13
N PRO A 140 -7.95 7.03 18.13
CA PRO A 140 -9.36 7.38 18.02
C PRO A 140 -10.02 6.72 16.80
N PRO A 141 -11.10 5.95 16.98
CA PRO A 141 -11.80 5.32 15.87
C PRO A 141 -12.51 6.37 15.03
N GLY A 142 -12.48 6.21 13.72
CA GLY A 142 -13.06 7.19 12.80
C GLY A 142 -12.39 7.21 11.45
N LEU A 143 -12.84 8.14 10.61
CA LEU A 143 -12.30 8.34 9.27
C LEU A 143 -11.21 9.41 9.24
N TYR A 144 -10.09 9.08 8.60
CA TYR A 144 -8.94 9.94 8.36
C TYR A 144 -8.60 10.04 6.88
N LYS A 145 -7.76 11.02 6.56
CA LYS A 145 -7.04 11.15 5.29
C LYS A 145 -5.55 11.28 5.57
N LEU A 146 -4.69 10.60 4.83
CA LEU A 146 -3.25 10.83 4.95
C LEU A 146 -2.89 12.24 4.47
N GLY A 147 -2.24 13.00 5.34
CA GLY A 147 -1.79 14.38 5.15
C GLY A 147 -0.33 14.46 4.71
N GLN A 148 0.46 15.31 5.38
CA GLN A 148 1.88 15.49 5.08
C GLN A 148 2.66 14.17 5.22
N LEU A 149 3.50 13.88 4.22
CA LEU A 149 4.48 12.80 4.26
C LEU A 149 5.82 13.32 4.80
N TYR A 150 6.42 12.54 5.71
CA TYR A 150 7.79 12.68 6.18
C TYR A 150 8.56 11.41 5.75
N ALA A 151 9.46 11.56 4.78
CA ALA A 151 10.17 10.46 4.12
C ALA A 151 11.64 10.37 4.56
N ASP A 152 11.88 10.20 5.86
CA ASP A 152 13.22 10.20 6.46
C ASP A 152 14.19 9.21 5.79
N TYR A 153 13.70 8.03 5.40
CA TYR A 153 14.54 7.03 4.72
C TYR A 153 15.01 7.47 3.33
N GLU A 154 14.21 8.23 2.58
CA GLU A 154 14.63 8.75 1.27
C GLU A 154 15.64 9.88 1.41
N GLN A 155 15.53 10.67 2.48
CA GLN A 155 16.46 11.76 2.77
C GLN A 155 17.80 11.25 3.29
N ASN A 156 17.77 10.27 4.20
CA ASN A 156 18.96 9.65 4.74
C ASN A 156 18.68 8.19 5.15
N PRO A 157 19.04 7.20 4.30
CA PRO A 157 18.88 5.78 4.62
C PRO A 157 19.70 5.32 5.84
N ASN A 158 20.74 6.06 6.22
CA ASN A 158 21.65 5.76 7.32
C ASN A 158 21.74 6.94 8.30
N PRO A 159 20.62 7.32 8.96
CA PRO A 159 20.65 8.46 9.86
C PRO A 159 21.40 8.12 11.15
N PRO A 160 21.95 9.12 11.85
CA PRO A 160 22.38 8.92 13.22
C PRO A 160 21.16 8.57 14.10
N CYS A 161 21.41 7.90 15.23
CA CYS A 161 20.38 7.66 16.23
C CYS A 161 19.76 8.98 16.70
N SER A 162 18.42 9.08 16.64
CA SER A 162 17.65 10.20 17.16
C SER A 162 16.27 9.70 17.62
N ASP A 163 15.64 10.44 18.54
CA ASP A 163 14.30 10.11 19.04
C ASP A 163 13.27 10.11 17.90
N THR A 164 13.39 11.02 16.94
CA THR A 164 12.52 11.09 15.75
C THR A 164 12.68 9.85 14.87
N ALA A 165 13.92 9.49 14.49
CA ALA A 165 14.17 8.33 13.65
C ALA A 165 13.76 7.03 14.35
N MET A 166 13.98 6.93 15.67
CA MET A 166 13.50 5.80 16.45
C MET A 166 11.99 5.77 16.60
N GLY A 167 11.34 6.92 16.78
CA GLY A 167 9.90 7.02 16.98
C GLY A 167 9.12 6.67 15.72
N TYR A 168 9.48 7.29 14.60
CA TYR A 168 8.69 7.32 13.37
C TYR A 168 9.22 6.41 12.25
N GLY A 169 10.49 6.01 12.31
CA GLY A 169 11.07 5.09 11.33
C GLY A 169 11.22 5.70 9.94
N TRP A 170 11.07 4.88 8.91
CA TRP A 170 11.42 5.27 7.53
C TRP A 170 10.49 6.32 6.93
N TYR A 171 9.20 6.23 7.26
CA TYR A 171 8.14 7.08 6.74
C TYR A 171 7.11 7.33 7.83
N SER A 172 6.57 8.55 7.87
CA SER A 172 5.37 8.87 8.64
C SER A 172 4.43 9.76 7.85
N PHE A 173 3.15 9.64 8.13
CA PHE A 173 2.07 10.37 7.49
C PHE A 173 1.18 10.97 8.57
N ASP A 174 0.90 12.26 8.50
CA ASP A 174 -0.16 12.86 9.32
C ASP A 174 -1.49 12.17 9.01
N MET A 175 -2.31 11.90 10.02
CA MET A 175 -3.68 11.42 9.84
C MET A 175 -4.64 12.59 10.10
N GLU A 176 -5.11 13.21 9.03
CA GLU A 176 -6.08 14.32 9.11
C GLU A 176 -7.48 13.76 9.37
N GLU A 177 -8.05 14.09 10.52
CA GLU A 177 -9.40 13.66 10.90
C GLU A 177 -10.50 14.25 9.99
N LEU A 178 -11.53 13.45 9.70
CA LEU A 178 -12.69 13.87 8.90
C LEU A 178 -14.02 13.86 9.68
N GLU A 179 -13.99 13.48 10.95
CA GLU A 179 -15.17 13.32 11.81
C GLU A 179 -15.09 14.04 13.16
N ASN A 180 -14.03 14.83 13.39
CA ASN A 180 -13.73 15.50 14.66
C ASN A 180 -13.45 14.52 15.82
N GLN A 181 -13.07 13.28 15.52
CA GLN A 181 -12.82 12.21 16.50
C GLN A 181 -11.59 12.45 17.37
N GLU A 182 -10.61 13.24 16.94
CA GLU A 182 -9.43 13.63 17.71
C GLU A 182 -9.66 14.94 18.45
N VAL A 183 -10.08 16.00 17.75
CA VAL A 183 -10.25 17.34 18.33
C VAL A 183 -11.30 17.34 19.43
N ALA A 184 -12.38 16.56 19.30
CA ALA A 184 -13.42 16.47 20.33
C ALA A 184 -12.89 15.96 21.69
N VAL A 185 -11.77 15.22 21.69
CA VAL A 185 -11.14 14.65 22.88
C VAL A 185 -9.73 15.18 23.13
N GLY A 186 -9.28 16.18 22.37
CA GLY A 186 -7.95 16.79 22.52
C GLY A 186 -6.79 15.85 22.17
N ARG A 187 -6.99 14.89 21.26
CA ARG A 187 -6.01 13.87 20.84
C ARG A 187 -5.36 14.14 19.47
N ALA A 188 -5.33 15.40 19.04
CA ALA A 188 -4.79 15.79 17.75
C ALA A 188 -3.33 15.32 17.53
N GLY A 189 -2.96 15.07 16.27
CA GLY A 189 -1.57 14.76 15.88
C GLY A 189 -1.26 13.27 15.82
N ILE A 190 -2.27 12.46 15.53
CA ILE A 190 -2.09 11.05 15.23
C ILE A 190 -1.40 10.89 13.87
N MET A 191 -0.50 9.91 13.79
CA MET A 191 0.21 9.59 12.57
C MET A 191 0.13 8.10 12.26
N LEU A 192 0.28 7.79 10.98
CA LEU A 192 0.57 6.46 10.49
C LEU A 192 2.08 6.38 10.24
N HIS A 193 2.79 5.48 10.92
CA HIS A 193 4.25 5.49 10.89
C HIS A 193 4.91 4.14 11.17
N GLY A 194 6.22 4.09 10.94
CA GLY A 194 7.06 2.91 11.16
C GLY A 194 7.70 2.92 12.55
N GLY A 195 8.97 2.54 12.61
CA GLY A 195 9.77 2.76 13.82
C GLY A 195 9.26 2.06 15.07
N GLY A 196 9.60 2.65 16.21
CA GLY A 196 9.28 2.19 17.56
C GLY A 196 10.49 2.30 18.48
N SER A 197 10.48 3.29 19.39
CA SER A 197 11.59 3.50 20.33
C SER A 197 11.87 2.30 21.23
N ALA A 198 10.85 1.48 21.53
CA ALA A 198 10.98 0.22 22.26
C ALA A 198 11.90 -0.81 21.55
N CYS A 199 12.09 -0.70 20.23
CA CYS A 199 13.01 -1.54 19.47
C CYS A 199 14.49 -1.16 19.65
N GLY A 200 14.77 0.00 20.27
CA GLY A 200 16.12 0.55 20.40
C GLY A 200 16.75 0.94 19.04
N TRP A 201 18.02 1.34 19.06
CA TRP A 201 18.80 1.62 17.84
C TRP A 201 19.84 0.52 17.60
N PRO A 202 19.98 -0.02 16.36
CA PRO A 202 19.28 0.35 15.13
C PRO A 202 17.95 -0.40 14.91
N GLY A 203 17.42 -1.11 15.92
CA GLY A 203 16.24 -1.97 15.78
C GLY A 203 15.00 -1.26 15.25
N ALA A 204 14.73 -0.03 15.68
CA ALA A 204 13.63 0.80 15.19
C ALA A 204 13.76 1.17 13.69
N TRP A 205 14.98 1.13 13.14
CA TRP A 205 15.27 1.41 11.73
C TRP A 205 15.28 0.16 10.86
N ALA A 206 15.04 -1.02 11.44
CA ALA A 206 14.98 -2.27 10.69
C ALA A 206 13.74 -2.30 9.78
N PRO A 207 13.81 -2.92 8.58
CA PRO A 207 12.66 -2.99 7.67
C PRO A 207 11.42 -3.68 8.28
N GLN A 208 11.65 -4.67 9.15
CA GLN A 208 10.63 -5.52 9.79
C GLN A 208 10.79 -5.46 11.31
N GLN A 209 10.81 -4.24 11.85
CA GLN A 209 10.94 -4.02 13.29
C GLN A 209 9.70 -4.54 14.04
N PRO A 210 9.84 -5.09 15.26
CA PRO A 210 8.69 -5.51 16.05
C PRO A 210 7.66 -4.37 16.23
N LEU A 211 6.37 -4.72 16.13
CA LEU A 211 5.30 -3.77 16.38
C LEU A 211 5.03 -3.69 17.88
N HIS A 212 5.13 -2.49 18.44
CA HIS A 212 4.81 -2.20 19.84
C HIS A 212 3.72 -1.13 19.91
N PRO A 213 2.88 -1.15 20.97
CA PRO A 213 1.87 -0.12 21.17
C PRO A 213 2.47 1.29 21.20
N THR A 214 1.70 2.24 20.68
CA THR A 214 2.11 3.64 20.53
C THR A 214 1.50 4.51 21.63
N LEU A 215 1.57 5.83 21.49
CA LEU A 215 0.82 6.77 22.33
C LEU A 215 -0.52 7.20 21.68
N GLY A 216 -0.97 6.48 20.65
CA GLY A 216 -2.20 6.72 19.90
C GLY A 216 -2.05 6.71 18.37
N CYS A 217 -0.84 6.58 17.84
CA CYS A 217 -0.56 6.42 16.41
C CYS A 217 -0.84 5.00 15.89
N VAL A 218 -1.02 4.88 14.57
CA VAL A 218 -1.05 3.60 13.87
C VAL A 218 0.37 3.22 13.47
N ARG A 219 0.84 2.03 13.89
CA ARG A 219 2.19 1.54 13.60
C ARG A 219 2.20 0.39 12.61
N LEU A 220 3.13 0.46 11.66
CA LEU A 220 3.40 -0.57 10.66
C LEU A 220 4.89 -0.94 10.64
N HIS A 221 5.24 -1.99 9.92
CA HIS A 221 6.63 -2.24 9.56
C HIS A 221 7.14 -1.17 8.59
N ASN A 222 8.41 -0.78 8.75
CA ASN A 222 9.06 0.23 7.90
C ASN A 222 9.01 -0.13 6.41
N ALA A 223 9.22 -1.41 6.08
CA ALA A 223 9.17 -1.88 4.69
C ALA A 223 7.76 -1.81 4.09
N ASP A 224 6.73 -2.14 4.86
CA ASP A 224 5.35 -2.11 4.33
C ASP A 224 4.89 -0.69 4.04
N LEU A 225 5.34 0.30 4.81
CA LEU A 225 5.12 1.71 4.47
C LEU A 225 5.73 2.06 3.12
N ARG A 226 6.97 1.64 2.86
CA ARG A 226 7.67 1.88 1.58
C ARG A 226 7.02 1.16 0.42
N ASP A 227 6.69 -0.12 0.61
CA ASP A 227 6.35 -1.05 -0.47
C ASP A 227 4.84 -1.12 -0.73
N LYS A 228 4.00 -0.71 0.25
CA LYS A 228 2.54 -0.82 0.18
C LYS A 228 1.85 0.53 0.30
N VAL A 229 2.14 1.33 1.33
CA VAL A 229 1.39 2.58 1.60
C VAL A 229 1.88 3.73 0.71
N LEU A 230 3.19 3.95 0.63
CA LEU A 230 3.79 5.05 -0.13
C LEU A 230 3.43 5.03 -1.62
N PRO A 231 3.36 3.88 -2.33
CA PRO A 231 2.91 3.85 -3.71
C PRO A 231 1.46 4.33 -3.87
N LEU A 232 0.56 3.96 -2.96
CA LEU A 232 -0.84 4.41 -2.98
C LEU A 232 -0.95 5.90 -2.71
N TYR A 233 -0.20 6.40 -1.72
CA TYR A 233 -0.11 7.84 -1.42
C TYR A 233 0.39 8.66 -2.60
N ARG A 234 1.36 8.12 -3.37
CA ARG A 234 1.86 8.77 -4.59
C ARG A 234 0.87 8.69 -5.76
N GLN A 235 -0.06 7.75 -5.73
CA GLN A 235 -1.06 7.55 -6.78
C GLN A 235 -2.27 8.49 -6.61
N GLY A 236 -2.73 8.68 -5.39
CA GLY A 236 -3.93 9.46 -5.09
C GLY A 236 -4.16 9.67 -3.61
N THR A 237 -5.38 10.05 -3.26
CA THR A 237 -5.75 10.27 -1.85
C THR A 237 -5.88 8.92 -1.15
N VAL A 238 -5.30 8.82 0.05
CA VAL A 238 -5.44 7.64 0.90
C VAL A 238 -6.32 8.00 2.09
N TYR A 239 -7.49 7.36 2.16
CA TYR A 239 -8.37 7.42 3.31
C TYR A 239 -8.07 6.26 4.26
N VAL A 240 -8.17 6.50 5.56
CA VAL A 240 -7.92 5.47 6.58
C VAL A 240 -9.11 5.39 7.51
N GLY A 241 -9.78 4.25 7.57
CA GLY A 241 -10.78 3.97 8.58
C GLY A 241 -10.18 3.18 9.73
N VAL A 242 -10.21 3.74 10.94
CA VAL A 242 -9.70 3.08 12.14
C VAL A 242 -10.85 2.47 12.93
N PHE A 243 -10.74 1.17 13.21
CA PHE A 243 -11.69 0.39 13.97
C PHE A 243 -11.10 -0.07 15.30
N GLN A 244 -11.79 0.26 16.38
CA GLN A 244 -11.41 -0.09 17.76
C GLN A 244 -12.46 -0.99 18.41
N GLU A 245 -12.02 -1.90 19.27
CA GLU A 245 -12.91 -2.68 20.12
C GLU A 245 -13.74 -1.75 21.05
N LYS A 246 -15.03 -2.07 21.25
CA LYS A 246 -15.88 -1.35 22.21
C LYS A 246 -15.83 -2.01 23.59
N LYS A 247 -15.99 -1.19 24.64
CA LYS A 247 -16.29 -1.65 25.99
C LYS A 247 -17.65 -2.34 26.09
#